data_AF-A0A0D7CGZ3-F1
#
_entry.id   AF-A0A0D7CGZ3-F1
#
_cell.length_a   1.000
_cell.length_b   1.000
_cell.length_c   1.000
_cell.angle_alpha   90.00
_cell.angle_beta   90.00
_cell.angle_gamma   90.00
#
_symmetry.space_group_name_H-M   'P 1'
#
loop_
_entity.id
_entity.type
_entity.pdbx_description
1 polymer ?
#
loop_
_entity_poly.entity_id
_entity_poly.type
_entity_poly.pdbx_seq_one_letter_code
_entity_poly.pdbx_strand_id
1 'polypeptide(L)'
;MNRTARLYALVEELRAAAPRPLTVAALAARFEVSTRTAQRDLQALMAAGLPVRTAPGRGGGWSIDPEMTLPPIHFTAEEASALAVALAATDARAPYAGAARTAAQKVAASMTGPVSAAAQELAARIVTLPSPSDSTVRAAVEQGLAAHTVLRLTYIDAAGRESDRVVEPAGLLTANGRWYLIGWCRTRQAGRGFRLDRITAAVPTTERARPHDLTALLRGSAAADAVRPTTLAPLTPLA
;
A
#
# COMPACT_ATOMS: atom_id res chain seq x y z
N MET A 1 5.29 16.24 28.04
CA MET A 1 5.27 15.18 26.99
C MET A 1 5.99 15.66 25.73
N ASN A 2 6.93 14.86 25.18
CA ASN A 2 7.60 15.20 23.92
C ASN A 2 6.63 15.12 22.72
N ARG A 3 6.95 15.80 21.61
CA ARG A 3 6.01 15.91 20.47
C ARG A 3 5.70 14.55 19.82
N THR A 4 6.71 13.70 19.65
CA THR A 4 6.55 12.38 19.00
C THR A 4 5.62 11.47 19.79
N ALA A 5 5.79 11.38 21.12
CA ALA A 5 4.90 10.62 21.98
C ALA A 5 3.47 11.16 21.95
N ARG A 6 3.30 12.49 21.92
CA ARG A 6 1.97 13.13 21.79
C ARG A 6 1.30 12.79 20.47
N LEU A 7 2.04 12.82 19.36
CA LEU A 7 1.53 12.47 18.04
C LEU A 7 1.05 11.01 18.00
N TYR A 8 1.82 10.09 18.58
CA TYR A 8 1.41 8.69 18.68
C TYR A 8 0.16 8.53 19.55
N ALA A 9 0.13 9.17 20.73
CA ALA A 9 -1.02 9.10 21.63
C ALA A 9 -2.29 9.72 21.03
N LEU A 10 -2.17 10.81 20.27
CA LEU A 10 -3.28 11.42 19.53
C LEU A 10 -3.91 10.44 18.54
N VAL A 11 -3.09 9.67 17.81
CA VAL A 11 -3.58 8.66 16.85
C VAL A 11 -4.34 7.56 17.57
N GLU A 12 -3.80 7.04 18.67
CA GLU A 12 -4.46 5.98 19.44
C GLU A 12 -5.76 6.46 20.09
N GLU A 13 -5.81 7.69 20.58
CA GLU A 13 -7.05 8.27 21.13
C GLU A 13 -8.12 8.45 20.03
N LEU A 14 -7.73 8.90 18.84
CA LEU A 14 -8.64 8.97 17.68
C LEU A 14 -9.10 7.58 17.23
N ARG A 15 -8.22 6.57 17.29
CA ARG A 15 -8.53 5.17 16.95
C ARG A 15 -9.53 4.57 17.91
N ALA A 16 -9.33 4.78 19.22
CA ALA A 16 -10.22 4.29 20.27
C ALA A 16 -11.61 4.94 20.22
N ALA A 17 -11.69 6.20 19.80
CA ALA A 17 -12.97 6.91 19.66
C ALA A 17 -13.68 6.66 18.33
N ALA A 18 -12.98 6.15 17.30
CA ALA A 18 -13.56 5.94 15.98
C ALA A 18 -14.81 5.03 16.04
N PRO A 19 -15.85 5.31 15.23
CA PRO A 19 -15.92 6.35 14.19
C PRO A 19 -16.26 7.75 14.72
N ARG A 20 -16.53 7.89 16.03
CA ARG A 20 -16.99 9.15 16.63
C ARG A 20 -15.89 10.21 16.60
N PRO A 21 -16.17 11.42 16.07
CA PRO A 21 -15.19 12.50 16.07
C PRO A 21 -14.93 13.06 17.47
N LEU A 22 -13.68 13.43 17.74
CA LEU A 22 -13.23 14.15 18.93
C LEU A 22 -12.93 15.61 18.59
N THR A 23 -13.39 16.54 19.41
CA THR A 23 -13.10 17.96 19.18
C THR A 23 -11.64 18.29 19.49
N VAL A 24 -11.09 19.30 18.83
CA VAL A 24 -9.74 19.82 19.13
C VAL A 24 -9.63 20.22 20.60
N ALA A 25 -10.69 20.80 21.17
CA ALA A 25 -10.74 21.19 22.57
C ALA A 25 -10.66 19.98 23.52
N ALA A 26 -11.38 18.89 23.22
CA ALA A 26 -11.32 17.67 24.02
C ALA A 26 -9.92 17.04 24.00
N LEU A 27 -9.30 16.97 22.81
CA LEU A 27 -7.93 16.47 22.65
C LEU A 27 -6.91 17.37 23.35
N ALA A 28 -7.06 18.69 23.23
CA ALA A 28 -6.20 19.66 23.90
C ALA A 28 -6.25 19.52 25.42
N ALA A 29 -7.45 19.38 25.99
CA ALA A 29 -7.63 19.13 27.42
C ALA A 29 -7.03 17.78 27.86
N ARG A 30 -7.30 16.71 27.10
CA ARG A 30 -6.81 15.35 27.35
C ARG A 30 -5.28 15.26 27.42
N PHE A 31 -4.60 15.97 26.51
CA PHE A 31 -3.14 15.95 26.39
C PHE A 31 -2.45 17.15 27.05
N GLU A 32 -3.19 17.97 27.79
CA GLU A 32 -2.70 19.15 28.52
C GLU A 32 -1.88 20.11 27.63
N VAL A 33 -2.40 20.39 26.43
CA VAL A 33 -1.79 21.31 25.46
C VAL A 33 -2.78 22.38 25.02
N SER A 34 -2.29 23.48 24.45
CA SER A 34 -3.17 24.47 23.83
C SER A 34 -3.93 23.89 22.63
N THR A 35 -5.13 24.40 22.37
CA THR A 35 -5.92 24.06 21.16
C THR A 35 -5.13 24.31 19.87
N ARG A 36 -4.33 25.39 19.83
CA ARG A 36 -3.42 25.69 18.71
C ARG A 36 -2.36 24.60 18.51
N THR A 37 -1.82 24.03 19.59
CA THR A 37 -0.85 22.93 19.53
C THR A 37 -1.51 21.65 19.04
N ALA A 38 -2.66 21.28 19.63
CA ALA A 38 -3.41 20.09 19.22
C ALA A 38 -3.81 20.17 17.73
N GLN A 39 -4.32 21.31 17.27
CA GLN A 39 -4.67 21.55 15.87
C GLN A 39 -3.45 21.37 14.95
N ARG A 40 -2.29 21.92 15.31
CA ARG A 40 -1.06 21.82 14.52
C ARG A 40 -0.54 20.39 14.45
N ASP A 41 -0.65 19.65 15.55
CA ASP A 41 -0.26 18.24 15.60
C ASP A 41 -1.22 17.38 14.76
N LEU A 42 -2.53 17.60 14.84
CA LEU A 42 -3.53 16.92 13.99
C LEU A 42 -3.32 17.19 12.49
N GLN A 43 -3.00 18.44 12.13
CA GLN A 43 -2.62 18.80 10.76
C GLN A 43 -1.32 18.12 10.33
N ALA A 44 -0.34 17.98 11.22
CA ALA A 44 0.91 17.28 10.93
C ALA A 44 0.68 15.78 10.73
N LEU A 45 -0.20 15.14 11.51
CA LEU A 45 -0.60 13.74 11.30
C LEU A 45 -1.24 13.55 9.92
N MET A 46 -2.18 14.42 9.56
CA MET A 46 -2.84 14.40 8.25
C MET A 46 -1.84 14.63 7.10
N ALA A 47 -0.94 15.60 7.22
CA ALA A 47 0.11 15.86 6.23
C ALA A 47 1.14 14.71 6.12
N ALA A 48 1.34 13.95 7.20
CA ALA A 48 2.16 12.75 7.21
C ALA A 48 1.45 11.51 6.62
N GLY A 49 0.22 11.66 6.12
CA GLY A 49 -0.54 10.58 5.49
C GLY A 49 -1.15 9.60 6.50
N LEU A 50 -1.23 9.96 7.78
CA LEU A 50 -2.03 9.20 8.72
C LEU A 50 -3.51 9.40 8.42
N PRO A 51 -4.37 8.40 8.70
CA PRO A 51 -5.76 8.36 8.29
C PRO A 51 -6.63 9.29 9.14
N VAL A 52 -6.19 10.52 9.39
CA VAL A 52 -6.85 11.47 10.27
C VAL A 52 -7.63 12.45 9.41
N ARG A 53 -8.94 12.59 9.67
CA ARG A 53 -9.85 13.45 8.91
C ARG A 53 -10.63 14.40 9.81
N THR A 54 -11.13 15.47 9.21
CA THR A 54 -12.07 16.40 9.86
C THR A 54 -13.51 16.07 9.48
N ALA A 55 -14.38 15.89 10.48
CA ALA A 55 -15.82 15.84 10.29
C ALA A 55 -16.41 17.26 10.52
N PRO A 56 -16.99 17.91 9.50
CA PRO A 56 -17.58 19.25 9.64
C PRO A 56 -18.95 19.22 10.35
N GLY A 57 -19.40 20.38 10.85
CA GLY A 57 -20.73 20.57 11.43
C GLY A 57 -20.79 20.66 12.96
N ARG A 58 -22.00 20.85 13.51
CA ARG A 58 -22.25 20.84 14.96
C ARG A 58 -22.04 19.43 15.52
N GLY A 59 -21.09 19.28 16.45
CA GLY A 59 -20.62 17.97 16.91
C GLY A 59 -19.48 17.38 16.06
N GLY A 60 -18.98 18.13 15.08
CA GLY A 60 -17.82 17.79 14.27
C GLY A 60 -16.50 17.85 15.04
N GLY A 61 -15.44 17.35 14.43
CA GLY A 61 -14.13 17.22 15.07
C GLY A 61 -13.16 16.43 14.20
N TRP A 62 -12.19 15.81 14.84
CA TRP A 62 -11.20 14.96 14.19
C TRP A 62 -11.52 13.50 14.50
N SER A 63 -11.38 12.63 13.50
CA SER A 63 -11.57 11.19 13.64
C SER A 63 -10.53 10.46 12.80
N ILE A 64 -10.32 9.18 13.06
CA ILE A 64 -9.65 8.32 12.10
C ILE A 64 -10.66 7.92 11.03
N ASP A 65 -10.21 7.93 9.78
CA ASP A 65 -10.95 7.45 8.64
C ASP A 65 -10.99 5.91 8.65
N PRO A 66 -12.15 5.27 8.93
CA PRO A 66 -12.27 3.83 8.86
C PRO A 66 -12.16 3.30 7.43
N GLU A 67 -12.23 4.14 6.39
CA GLU A 67 -12.00 3.73 4.99
C GLU A 67 -10.50 3.63 4.67
N MET A 68 -9.62 4.27 5.47
CA MET A 68 -8.17 4.26 5.23
C MET A 68 -7.39 3.26 6.11
N THR A 69 -8.04 2.62 7.08
CA THR A 69 -7.43 1.55 7.90
C THR A 69 -8.40 0.42 8.14
N LEU A 70 -7.88 -0.81 8.11
CA LEU A 70 -8.65 -1.97 8.55
C LEU A 70 -9.07 -1.80 10.02
N PRO A 71 -10.31 -2.17 10.40
CA PRO A 71 -10.70 -2.29 11.79
C PRO A 71 -9.80 -3.31 12.51
N PRO A 72 -9.79 -3.35 13.86
CA PRO A 72 -9.08 -4.39 14.58
C PRO A 72 -9.49 -5.78 14.08
N ILE A 73 -8.50 -6.54 13.60
CA ILE A 73 -8.67 -7.93 13.17
C ILE A 73 -7.91 -8.83 14.13
N HIS A 74 -8.52 -9.96 14.47
CA HIS A 74 -7.91 -10.97 15.31
C HIS A 74 -7.39 -12.10 14.42
N PHE A 75 -6.13 -12.47 14.61
CA PHE A 75 -5.53 -13.63 13.96
C PHE A 75 -5.30 -14.73 15.01
N THR A 76 -5.59 -15.96 14.63
CA THR A 76 -5.08 -17.14 15.33
C THR A 76 -3.57 -17.27 15.15
N ALA A 77 -2.92 -18.13 15.95
CA ALA A 77 -1.48 -18.39 15.81
C ALA A 77 -1.11 -18.92 14.43
N GLU A 78 -1.97 -19.76 13.87
CA GLU A 78 -1.77 -20.38 12.55
C GLU A 78 -1.90 -19.35 11.43
N GLU A 79 -2.92 -18.48 11.47
CA GLU A 79 -3.08 -17.40 10.50
C GLU A 79 -1.92 -16.38 10.58
N ALA A 80 -1.46 -16.04 11.78
CA ALA A 80 -0.31 -15.15 11.96
C ALA A 80 0.98 -15.79 11.40
N SER A 81 1.17 -17.10 11.62
CA SER A 81 2.30 -17.85 11.06
C SER A 81 2.24 -17.89 9.53
N ALA A 82 1.08 -18.19 8.96
CA ALA A 82 0.87 -18.21 7.51
C ALA A 82 1.16 -16.84 6.89
N LEU A 83 0.72 -15.76 7.54
CA LEU A 83 0.98 -14.39 7.11
C LEU A 83 2.49 -14.05 7.19
N ALA A 84 3.17 -14.46 8.26
CA ALA A 84 4.61 -14.26 8.40
C ALA A 84 5.40 -14.99 7.29
N VAL A 85 5.03 -16.25 6.98
CA VAL A 85 5.63 -17.03 5.89
C VAL A 85 5.39 -16.36 4.54
N ALA A 86 4.16 -15.92 4.25
CA ALA A 86 3.82 -15.24 3.00
C ALA A 86 4.59 -13.91 2.83
N LEU A 87 4.73 -13.13 3.91
CA LEU A 87 5.48 -11.88 3.91
C LEU A 87 6.99 -12.13 3.75
N ALA A 88 7.54 -13.17 4.37
CA ALA A 88 8.95 -13.53 4.24
C ALA A 88 9.31 -14.03 2.82
N ALA A 89 8.36 -14.65 2.13
CA ALA A 89 8.51 -15.08 0.74
C ALA A 89 8.40 -13.91 -0.27
N THR A 90 8.04 -12.70 0.17
CA THR A 90 7.89 -11.54 -0.71
C THR A 90 9.25 -10.99 -1.14
N ASP A 91 9.51 -10.97 -2.45
CA ASP A 91 10.71 -10.35 -3.02
C ASP A 91 10.76 -8.84 -2.68
N ALA A 92 11.92 -8.35 -2.25
CA ALA A 92 12.16 -6.92 -1.98
C ALA A 92 11.92 -6.01 -3.20
N ARG A 93 11.93 -6.58 -4.42
CA ARG A 93 11.62 -5.89 -5.68
C ARG A 93 10.16 -5.98 -6.08
N ALA A 94 9.34 -6.74 -5.35
CA ALA A 94 7.91 -6.83 -5.61
C ALA A 94 7.22 -5.47 -5.39
N PRO A 95 6.18 -5.14 -6.17
CA PRO A 95 5.23 -4.09 -5.84
C PRO A 95 4.76 -4.20 -4.39
N TYR A 96 4.63 -3.06 -3.74
CA TYR A 96 4.21 -2.91 -2.34
C TYR A 96 5.14 -3.55 -1.31
N ALA A 97 6.38 -3.95 -1.66
CA ALA A 97 7.34 -4.53 -0.71
C ALA A 97 7.62 -3.63 0.51
N GLY A 98 7.57 -2.30 0.35
CA GLY A 98 7.67 -1.37 1.48
C GLY A 98 6.50 -1.48 2.45
N ALA A 99 5.27 -1.52 1.92
CA ALA A 99 4.06 -1.70 2.72
C ALA A 99 4.02 -3.08 3.38
N ALA A 100 4.42 -4.14 2.66
CA ALA A 100 4.54 -5.50 3.19
C ALA A 100 5.49 -5.56 4.38
N ARG A 101 6.64 -4.86 4.32
CA ARG A 101 7.59 -4.78 5.44
C ARG A 101 6.97 -4.12 6.67
N THR A 102 6.29 -2.99 6.49
CA THR A 102 5.61 -2.30 7.59
C THR A 102 4.47 -3.15 8.16
N ALA A 103 3.75 -3.90 7.32
CA ALA A 103 2.73 -4.85 7.77
C ALA A 103 3.35 -5.99 8.59
N ALA A 104 4.47 -6.56 8.15
CA ALA A 104 5.20 -7.59 8.90
C ALA A 104 5.62 -7.11 10.29
N GLN A 105 6.11 -5.87 10.41
CA GLN A 105 6.46 -5.26 11.70
C GLN A 105 5.25 -5.14 12.63
N LYS A 106 4.08 -4.76 12.10
CA LYS A 106 2.84 -4.66 12.88
C LYS A 106 2.38 -6.03 13.37
N VAL A 107 2.40 -7.04 12.49
CA VAL A 107 2.04 -8.42 12.85
C VAL A 107 2.98 -8.93 13.95
N ALA A 108 4.30 -8.77 13.76
CA ALA A 108 5.30 -9.16 14.76
C ALA A 108 5.13 -8.43 16.10
N ALA A 109 4.74 -7.15 16.10
CA ALA A 109 4.46 -6.40 17.32
C ALA A 109 3.20 -6.88 18.06
N SER A 110 2.22 -7.41 17.34
CA SER A 110 0.98 -7.98 17.92
C SER A 110 1.15 -9.43 18.40
N MET A 111 2.28 -10.05 18.09
CA MET A 111 2.63 -11.42 18.44
C MET A 111 3.17 -11.53 19.87
N THR A 112 2.35 -11.24 20.88
CA THR A 112 2.72 -11.32 22.30
C THR A 112 2.04 -12.49 23.01
N GLY A 113 2.81 -13.29 23.75
CA GLY A 113 2.28 -14.38 24.60
C GLY A 113 2.62 -15.80 24.11
N PRO A 114 2.25 -16.85 24.89
CA PRO A 114 2.70 -18.23 24.66
C PRO A 114 2.25 -18.80 23.32
N VAL A 115 1.04 -18.45 22.89
CA VAL A 115 0.43 -18.84 21.61
C VAL A 115 1.22 -18.30 20.41
N SER A 116 1.99 -17.22 20.61
CA SER A 116 2.76 -16.56 19.57
C SER A 116 4.22 -17.00 19.48
N ALA A 117 4.74 -17.68 20.51
CA ALA A 117 6.13 -18.13 20.56
C ALA A 117 6.48 -19.11 19.42
N ALA A 118 5.58 -20.06 19.12
CA ALA A 118 5.76 -21.01 18.02
C ALA A 118 5.83 -20.31 16.64
N ALA A 119 5.01 -19.28 16.46
CA ALA A 119 4.95 -18.51 15.23
C ALA A 119 6.21 -17.61 15.06
N GLN A 120 6.72 -17.05 16.15
CA GLN A 120 8.01 -16.35 16.16
C GLN A 120 9.19 -17.29 15.84
N GLU A 121 9.19 -18.50 16.41
CA GLU A 121 10.21 -19.50 16.15
C GLU A 121 10.21 -19.94 14.69
N LEU A 122 9.05 -20.16 14.09
CA LEU A 122 8.93 -20.47 12.67
C LEU A 122 9.47 -19.32 11.80
N ALA A 123 9.11 -18.08 12.11
CA ALA A 123 9.59 -16.91 11.38
C ALA A 123 11.12 -16.76 11.48
N ALA A 124 11.71 -17.04 12.64
CA ALA A 124 13.16 -16.98 12.86
C ALA A 124 13.95 -18.01 12.03
N ARG A 125 13.30 -19.08 11.56
CA ARG A 125 13.90 -20.11 10.69
C ARG A 125 13.86 -19.74 9.20
N ILE A 126 13.24 -18.62 8.83
CA ILE A 126 13.15 -18.17 7.44
C ILE A 126 14.24 -17.15 7.16
N VAL A 127 15.07 -17.42 6.15
CA VAL A 127 16.18 -16.55 5.73
C VAL A 127 16.05 -16.21 4.25
N THR A 128 16.46 -14.99 3.89
CA THR A 128 16.47 -14.50 2.50
C THR A 128 17.77 -13.78 2.20
N LEU A 129 18.17 -13.77 0.92
CA LEU A 129 19.35 -13.01 0.49
C LEU A 129 19.00 -11.51 0.40
N PRO A 130 19.87 -10.60 0.87
CA PRO A 130 19.69 -9.16 0.69
C PRO A 130 19.62 -8.81 -0.80
N SER A 131 18.64 -8.01 -1.19
CA SER A 131 18.51 -7.51 -2.56
C SER A 131 18.42 -5.98 -2.52
N PRO A 132 19.30 -5.25 -3.22
CA PRO A 132 19.15 -3.82 -3.36
C PRO A 132 17.84 -3.53 -4.12
N SER A 133 17.02 -2.64 -3.57
CA SER A 133 15.78 -2.20 -4.19
C SER A 133 15.88 -0.74 -4.62
N ASP A 134 15.69 -0.50 -5.91
CA ASP A 134 15.46 0.84 -6.43
C ASP A 134 13.97 1.17 -6.26
N SER A 135 13.68 2.14 -5.39
CA SER A 135 12.33 2.34 -4.84
C SER A 135 11.48 3.31 -5.65
N THR A 136 12.11 4.13 -6.51
CA THR A 136 11.49 5.28 -7.15
C THR A 136 10.48 4.88 -8.23
N VAL A 137 10.90 4.00 -9.16
CA VAL A 137 10.03 3.44 -10.22
C VAL A 137 8.83 2.72 -9.61
N ARG A 138 9.08 1.90 -8.59
CA ARG A 138 8.02 1.14 -7.93
C ARG A 138 7.01 2.07 -7.25
N ALA A 139 7.47 3.09 -6.52
CA ALA A 139 6.59 4.07 -5.89
C ALA A 139 5.72 4.80 -6.93
N ALA A 140 6.28 5.19 -8.07
CA ALA A 140 5.54 5.82 -9.16
C ALA A 140 4.46 4.89 -9.75
N VAL A 141 4.78 3.61 -9.95
CA VAL A 141 3.82 2.61 -10.45
C VAL A 141 2.69 2.37 -9.43
N GLU A 142 3.03 2.18 -8.15
CA GLU A 142 2.06 2.02 -7.06
C GLU A 142 1.11 3.24 -7.00
N GLN A 143 1.65 4.45 -7.06
CA GLN A 143 0.87 5.68 -7.09
C GLN A 143 -0.02 5.77 -8.34
N GLY A 144 0.52 5.44 -9.52
CA GLY A 144 -0.24 5.47 -10.78
C GLY A 144 -1.43 4.52 -10.77
N LEU A 145 -1.27 3.33 -10.19
CA LEU A 145 -2.36 2.36 -10.01
C LEU A 145 -3.40 2.85 -8.99
N ALA A 146 -2.95 3.29 -7.82
CA ALA A 146 -3.84 3.73 -6.74
C ALA A 146 -4.65 4.99 -7.11
N ALA A 147 -4.02 5.95 -7.78
CA ALA A 147 -4.64 7.22 -8.16
C ALA A 147 -5.25 7.19 -9.57
N HIS A 148 -5.24 6.05 -10.28
CA HIS A 148 -5.66 5.93 -11.68
C HIS A 148 -5.07 7.06 -12.55
N THR A 149 -3.76 7.21 -12.54
CA THR A 149 -3.04 8.31 -13.19
C THR A 149 -2.13 7.78 -14.29
N VAL A 150 -2.08 8.48 -15.43
CA VAL A 150 -1.22 8.13 -16.56
C VAL A 150 0.25 8.21 -16.15
N LEU A 151 1.05 7.22 -16.55
CA LEU A 151 2.48 7.15 -16.28
C LEU A 151 3.29 7.43 -17.54
N ARG A 152 4.36 8.21 -17.40
CA ARG A 152 5.46 8.29 -18.38
C ARG A 152 6.58 7.37 -17.92
N LEU A 153 6.93 6.39 -18.76
CA LEU A 153 7.96 5.40 -18.48
C LEU A 153 9.11 5.54 -19.47
N THR A 154 10.33 5.44 -18.99
CA THR A 154 11.51 5.12 -19.82
C THR A 154 11.74 3.62 -19.71
N TYR A 155 11.67 2.93 -20.85
CA TYR A 155 11.61 1.46 -20.89
C TYR A 155 12.61 0.87 -21.89
N ILE A 156 13.37 -0.11 -21.43
CA ILE A 156 14.31 -0.89 -22.24
C ILE A 156 13.64 -2.17 -22.70
N ASP A 157 13.54 -2.38 -24.01
CA ASP A 157 12.93 -3.59 -24.56
C ASP A 157 13.85 -4.83 -24.49
N ALA A 158 13.39 -5.98 -24.99
CA ALA A 158 14.19 -7.20 -24.99
C ALA A 158 15.46 -7.13 -25.85
N ALA A 159 15.50 -6.22 -26.81
CA ALA A 159 16.65 -5.97 -27.69
C ALA A 159 17.57 -4.87 -27.14
N GLY A 160 17.34 -4.38 -25.92
CA GLY A 160 18.14 -3.33 -25.30
C GLY A 160 17.83 -1.92 -25.78
N ARG A 161 16.75 -1.71 -26.54
CA ARG A 161 16.40 -0.37 -27.04
C ARG A 161 15.56 0.37 -26.02
N GLU A 162 16.04 1.55 -25.66
CA GLU A 162 15.33 2.48 -24.79
C GLU A 162 14.22 3.19 -25.56
N SER A 163 13.08 3.43 -24.89
CA SER A 163 11.97 4.17 -25.46
C SER A 163 11.10 4.77 -24.37
N ASP A 164 10.59 5.97 -24.63
CA ASP A 164 9.57 6.59 -23.78
C ASP A 164 8.18 6.06 -24.11
N ARG A 165 7.41 5.76 -23.08
CA ARG A 165 6.07 5.18 -23.15
C ARG A 165 5.12 5.99 -22.29
N VAL A 166 3.96 6.32 -22.85
CA VAL A 166 2.85 6.87 -22.08
C VAL A 166 1.85 5.75 -21.86
N VAL A 167 1.65 5.38 -20.60
CA VAL A 167 0.92 4.17 -20.20
C VAL A 167 -0.20 4.52 -19.24
N GLU A 168 -1.40 4.03 -19.54
CA GLU A 168 -2.52 4.00 -18.60
C GLU A 168 -2.45 2.71 -17.79
N PRO A 169 -2.05 2.76 -16.50
CA PRO A 169 -1.86 1.56 -15.70
C PRO A 169 -3.21 0.91 -15.37
N ALA A 170 -3.29 -0.41 -15.53
CA ALA A 170 -4.51 -1.19 -15.30
C ALA A 170 -4.34 -2.26 -14.21
N GLY A 171 -3.14 -2.83 -14.06
CA GLY A 171 -2.88 -3.80 -13.00
C GLY A 171 -1.47 -4.35 -13.00
N LEU A 172 -1.23 -5.32 -12.14
CA LEU A 172 0.06 -6.00 -12.01
C LEU A 172 -0.11 -7.49 -12.30
N LEU A 173 0.88 -8.06 -12.97
CA LEU A 173 0.98 -9.49 -13.25
C LEU A 173 2.33 -9.98 -12.72
N THR A 174 2.32 -11.15 -12.10
CA THR A 174 3.56 -11.87 -11.73
C THR A 174 3.67 -13.15 -12.55
N ALA A 175 4.83 -13.37 -13.17
CA ALA A 175 5.12 -14.58 -13.94
C ALA A 175 6.62 -14.91 -13.86
N ASN A 176 6.96 -16.16 -13.56
CA ASN A 176 8.34 -16.65 -13.46
C ASN A 176 9.24 -15.77 -12.55
N GLY A 177 8.71 -15.36 -11.39
CA GLY A 177 9.42 -14.51 -10.43
C GLY A 177 9.62 -13.06 -10.88
N ARG A 178 8.93 -12.61 -11.93
CA ARG A 178 9.02 -11.25 -12.45
C ARG A 178 7.68 -10.55 -12.42
N TRP A 179 7.72 -9.26 -12.10
CA TRP A 179 6.55 -8.39 -12.09
C TRP A 179 6.43 -7.59 -13.38
N TYR A 180 5.20 -7.46 -13.84
CA TYR A 180 4.81 -6.73 -15.04
C TYR A 180 3.73 -5.73 -14.67
N LEU A 181 3.90 -4.48 -15.07
CA LEU A 181 2.82 -3.51 -15.15
C LEU A 181 2.01 -3.77 -16.41
N ILE A 182 0.73 -4.10 -16.24
CA ILE A 182 -0.22 -4.21 -17.35
C ILE A 182 -0.89 -2.86 -17.53
N GLY A 183 -0.94 -2.38 -18.77
CA GLY A 183 -1.59 -1.12 -19.08
C GLY A 183 -1.81 -0.91 -20.57
N TRP A 184 -2.62 0.11 -20.88
CA TRP A 184 -2.80 0.57 -22.25
C TRP A 184 -1.67 1.51 -22.63
N CYS A 185 -0.87 1.12 -23.62
CA CYS A 185 0.23 1.93 -24.12
C CYS A 185 -0.27 2.89 -25.20
N ARG A 186 -0.38 4.19 -24.89
CA ARG A 186 -0.87 5.19 -25.85
C ARG A 186 0.02 5.33 -27.07
N THR A 187 1.34 5.20 -26.88
CA THR A 187 2.33 5.23 -27.96
C THR A 187 2.13 4.10 -28.98
N ARG A 188 1.57 2.96 -28.56
CA ARG A 188 1.36 1.79 -29.41
C ARG A 188 -0.12 1.47 -29.66
N GLN A 189 -1.02 2.22 -29.03
CA GLN A 189 -2.47 2.04 -29.06
C GLN A 189 -2.88 0.57 -28.83
N ALA A 190 -2.30 -0.07 -27.81
CA ALA A 190 -2.56 -1.47 -27.49
C ALA A 190 -2.28 -1.78 -26.00
N GLY A 191 -2.93 -2.83 -25.49
CA GLY A 191 -2.63 -3.43 -24.20
C GLY A 191 -1.24 -4.09 -24.20
N ARG A 192 -0.43 -3.79 -23.18
CA ARG A 192 0.93 -4.34 -23.05
C ARG A 192 1.30 -4.59 -21.59
N GLY A 193 2.14 -5.60 -21.39
CA GLY A 193 2.86 -5.83 -20.14
C GLY A 193 4.27 -5.24 -20.21
N PHE A 194 4.62 -4.42 -19.23
CA PHE A 194 5.93 -3.81 -19.06
C PHE A 194 6.62 -4.45 -17.87
N ARG A 195 7.74 -5.13 -18.10
CA ARG A 195 8.52 -5.71 -17.01
C ARG A 195 9.05 -4.60 -16.10
N LEU A 196 8.78 -4.69 -14.80
CA LEU A 196 9.20 -3.65 -13.85
C LEU A 196 10.72 -3.50 -13.77
N ASP A 197 11.46 -4.60 -13.90
CA ASP A 197 12.93 -4.60 -13.90
C ASP A 197 13.56 -3.96 -15.15
N ARG A 198 12.74 -3.61 -16.15
CA ARG A 198 13.17 -2.95 -17.40
C ARG A 198 12.70 -1.50 -17.51
N ILE A 199 11.99 -1.00 -16.51
CA ILE A 199 11.63 0.42 -16.41
C ILE A 199 12.76 1.13 -15.68
N THR A 200 13.46 2.01 -16.39
CA THR A 200 14.59 2.77 -15.82
C THR A 200 14.14 4.06 -15.15
N ALA A 201 13.00 4.61 -15.56
CA ALA A 201 12.36 5.75 -14.91
C ALA A 201 10.84 5.66 -15.06
N ALA A 202 10.11 6.11 -14.04
CA ALA A 202 8.66 6.22 -14.08
C ALA A 202 8.21 7.50 -13.36
N VAL A 203 7.33 8.26 -14.01
CA VAL A 203 6.81 9.52 -13.47
C VAL A 203 5.29 9.55 -13.64
N PRO A 204 4.51 9.68 -12.56
CA PRO A 204 3.08 9.97 -12.63
C PRO A 204 2.85 11.33 -13.26
N THR A 205 1.93 11.40 -14.22
CA THR A 205 1.52 12.68 -14.82
C THR A 205 0.38 13.31 -14.02
N THR A 206 -0.19 14.41 -14.51
CA THR A 206 -1.40 15.02 -13.93
C THR A 206 -2.69 14.49 -14.58
N GLU A 207 -2.59 13.60 -15.57
CA GLU A 207 -3.73 13.13 -16.33
C GLU A 207 -4.30 11.85 -15.73
N ARG A 208 -5.63 11.76 -15.67
CA ARG A 208 -6.33 10.55 -15.21
C ARG A 208 -6.32 9.47 -16.28
N ALA A 209 -5.92 8.27 -15.92
CA ALA A 209 -6.01 7.09 -16.76
C ALA A 209 -7.47 6.67 -16.92
N ARG A 210 -7.83 6.14 -18.10
CA ARG A 210 -9.14 5.54 -18.30
C ARG A 210 -9.15 4.16 -17.64
N PRO A 211 -10.28 3.71 -17.08
CA PRO A 211 -10.42 2.34 -16.64
C PRO A 211 -10.27 1.38 -17.82
N HIS A 212 -9.46 0.35 -17.67
CA HIS A 212 -9.29 -0.72 -18.66
C HIS A 212 -9.56 -2.07 -18.01
N ASP A 213 -10.25 -2.96 -18.74
CA ASP A 213 -10.38 -4.36 -18.33
C ASP A 213 -9.05 -5.09 -18.54
N LEU A 214 -8.47 -5.60 -17.46
CA LEU A 214 -7.22 -6.35 -17.47
C LEU A 214 -7.29 -7.54 -18.44
N THR A 215 -8.41 -8.26 -18.46
CA THR A 215 -8.60 -9.43 -19.33
C THR A 215 -8.59 -9.02 -20.80
N ALA A 216 -9.22 -7.89 -21.12
CA ALA A 216 -9.18 -7.32 -22.46
C ALA A 216 -7.78 -6.87 -22.88
N LEU A 217 -6.99 -6.28 -21.98
CA LEU A 217 -5.62 -5.87 -22.27
C LEU A 217 -4.64 -7.04 -22.46
N LEU A 218 -4.93 -8.18 -21.83
CA LEU A 218 -4.10 -9.39 -21.90
C LEU A 218 -4.46 -10.30 -23.07
N ARG A 219 -5.60 -10.08 -23.75
CA ARG A 219 -6.02 -10.87 -24.93
C ARG A 219 -4.94 -10.87 -26.01
N GLY A 220 -4.61 -12.07 -26.51
CA GLY A 220 -3.59 -12.25 -27.54
C GLY A 220 -2.13 -12.10 -27.04
N SER A 221 -1.93 -11.94 -25.74
CA SER A 221 -0.60 -12.01 -25.12
C SER A 221 -0.31 -13.41 -24.57
N ALA A 222 0.94 -13.69 -24.22
CA ALA A 222 1.32 -14.91 -23.51
C ALA A 222 0.69 -15.04 -22.10
N ALA A 223 0.03 -13.98 -21.63
CA ALA A 223 -0.68 -13.95 -20.35
C ALA A 223 -2.21 -13.86 -20.54
N ALA A 224 -2.73 -14.24 -21.71
CA ALA A 224 -4.17 -14.25 -21.98
C ALA A 224 -4.94 -15.16 -20.99
N ASP A 225 -4.33 -16.26 -20.57
CA ASP A 225 -4.90 -17.22 -19.61
C ASP A 225 -4.49 -16.92 -18.15
N ALA A 226 -3.97 -15.72 -17.87
CA ALA A 226 -3.60 -15.34 -16.51
C ALA A 226 -4.82 -15.33 -15.59
N VAL A 227 -4.73 -16.08 -14.49
CA VAL A 227 -5.80 -16.20 -13.49
C VAL A 227 -5.50 -15.32 -12.29
N ARG A 228 -6.54 -14.80 -11.65
CA ARG A 228 -6.40 -14.12 -10.36
C ARG A 228 -5.89 -15.09 -9.29
N PRO A 229 -5.01 -14.67 -8.38
CA PRO A 229 -4.61 -15.51 -7.26
C PRO A 229 -5.83 -15.94 -6.43
N THR A 230 -6.02 -17.24 -6.27
CA THR A 230 -7.16 -17.81 -5.52
C THR A 230 -7.20 -17.34 -4.07
N THR A 231 -6.03 -17.08 -3.48
CA THR A 231 -5.87 -16.51 -2.13
C THR A 231 -6.49 -15.13 -1.96
N LEU A 232 -6.71 -14.39 -3.05
CA LEU A 232 -7.31 -13.05 -3.03
C LEU A 232 -8.77 -13.05 -3.49
N ALA A 233 -9.36 -14.22 -3.80
CA ALA A 233 -10.75 -14.32 -4.25
C ALA A 233 -11.75 -13.63 -3.29
N PRO A 234 -11.62 -13.72 -1.95
CA PRO A 234 -12.55 -13.05 -1.02
C PRO A 234 -12.51 -11.52 -1.05
N LEU A 235 -11.45 -10.91 -1.62
CA LEU A 235 -11.28 -9.46 -1.70
C LEU A 235 -11.86 -8.85 -2.99
N THR A 236 -12.46 -9.68 -3.84
CA THR A 236 -13.10 -9.19 -5.07
C THR A 236 -14.49 -8.67 -4.72
N PRO A 237 -14.86 -7.43 -5.13
CA PRO A 237 -16.24 -6.97 -4.99
C PRO A 237 -17.18 -7.94 -5.71
N LEU A 238 -18.27 -8.33 -5.04
CA LEU A 238 -19.37 -9.00 -5.73
C LEU A 238 -19.86 -8.05 -6.83
N ALA A 239 -19.95 -8.57 -8.06
CA ALA A 239 -20.30 -7.81 -9.26
C ALA A 239 -21.70 -7.20 -9.20
#